data_AF-A0A0B1NVN7-F1
#
_entry.id   AF-A0A0B1NVN7-F1
#
_cell.length_a   1.000
_cell.length_b   1.000
_cell.length_c   1.000
_cell.angle_alpha   90.00
_cell.angle_beta   90.00
_cell.angle_gamma   90.00
#
_symmetry.space_group_name_H-M   'P 1'
#
loop_
_entity.id
_entity.type
_entity.pdbx_description
1 polymer ?
#
loop_
_entity_poly.entity_id
_entity_poly.type
_entity_poly.pdbx_seq_one_letter_code
_entity_poly.pdbx_strand_id
1 'polypeptide(L)'
;MNSSFLRCLPQFLRPKYSTRWLVNSRSYSSIENERKTHFGFQTITETEKEARVASVFSSVAASYDTMNDFMSLGIHRLWKDYFVRSINPGFSSCKPPRPWTMLDIAGGTGDIAFRLLTHCDQINHSKESTVTISDINQEMLTEGRKRSLATSYAQSPRLKFLLANAEHLDGIPSNSIDLYTVAFGIRNFTNIEAAIAEAYRVLRPGGVFACLEFSQVTNSVFNSIYKRWSFSAIPLIGQLVAGDRDSYQYLVESIERFPRQDVFRDMIAKAGFEVPVEGWENLSGGIAAIHKGVKPLPR
;
A
#
# COMPACT_ATOMS: atom_id res chain seq x y z
N MET A 1 -2.07 -47.31 46.19
CA MET A 1 -2.56 -48.66 45.79
C MET A 1 -3.70 -49.04 46.73
N ASN A 2 -4.74 -49.70 46.21
CA ASN A 2 -6.09 -49.91 46.77
C ASN A 2 -7.00 -48.69 46.66
N SER A 3 -8.32 -48.74 46.44
CA SER A 3 -9.33 -49.76 46.05
C SER A 3 -10.64 -48.94 46.00
N SER A 4 -11.59 -49.08 45.07
CA SER A 4 -12.83 -49.90 45.19
C SER A 4 -13.84 -49.31 44.17
N PHE A 5 -14.33 -50.02 43.16
CA PHE A 5 -15.60 -50.77 43.12
C PHE A 5 -16.85 -50.04 43.64
N LEU A 6 -17.84 -49.76 42.77
CA LEU A 6 -19.15 -50.43 42.73
C LEU A 6 -20.12 -49.87 41.68
N ARG A 7 -20.97 -50.77 41.18
CA ARG A 7 -22.02 -50.61 40.17
C ARG A 7 -23.36 -50.15 40.79
N CYS A 8 -24.26 -49.69 39.90
CA CYS A 8 -25.67 -50.13 39.72
C CYS A 8 -26.82 -49.10 39.91
N LEU A 9 -27.79 -49.21 38.96
CA LEU A 9 -29.27 -49.04 39.06
C LEU A 9 -29.90 -47.63 38.74
N PRO A 10 -31.22 -47.51 38.41
CA PRO A 10 -31.78 -47.57 37.04
C PRO A 10 -32.80 -46.42 36.73
N GLN A 11 -33.44 -46.48 35.54
CA GLN A 11 -34.55 -45.62 35.08
C GLN A 11 -35.85 -45.75 35.90
N PHE A 12 -36.60 -44.64 36.08
CA PHE A 12 -38.04 -44.53 35.74
C PHE A 12 -38.66 -43.12 35.99
N LEU A 13 -39.58 -42.74 35.07
CA LEU A 13 -40.76 -41.84 35.17
C LEU A 13 -40.64 -40.29 35.14
N ARG A 14 -41.40 -39.70 34.19
CA ARG A 14 -41.70 -38.26 33.97
C ARG A 14 -42.81 -37.76 34.95
N PRO A 15 -43.05 -36.45 35.10
CA PRO A 15 -44.06 -35.79 34.23
C PRO A 15 -43.74 -34.33 33.78
N LYS A 16 -44.57 -33.88 32.83
CA LYS A 16 -44.56 -32.61 32.08
C LYS A 16 -44.83 -31.37 32.95
N TYR A 17 -44.11 -30.27 32.74
CA TYR A 17 -44.66 -28.90 32.82
C TYR A 17 -43.97 -27.95 31.82
N SER A 18 -44.81 -27.10 31.24
CA SER A 18 -44.54 -26.09 30.22
C SER A 18 -44.02 -24.80 30.85
N THR A 19 -42.96 -24.21 30.28
CA THR A 19 -42.78 -22.74 30.27
C THR A 19 -42.05 -22.33 29.00
N ARG A 20 -42.82 -21.68 28.13
CA ARG A 20 -42.40 -20.96 26.93
C ARG A 20 -41.64 -19.70 27.36
N TRP A 21 -40.32 -19.73 27.31
CA TRP A 21 -39.49 -18.53 27.45
C TRP A 21 -39.25 -17.94 26.06
N LEU A 22 -39.99 -16.88 25.75
CA LEU A 22 -39.68 -15.95 24.67
C LEU A 22 -38.37 -15.25 25.04
N VAL A 23 -37.24 -15.76 24.54
CA VAL A 23 -36.00 -14.99 24.54
C VAL A 23 -36.15 -13.97 23.41
N ASN A 24 -36.54 -12.76 23.81
CA ASN A 24 -36.54 -11.58 22.98
C ASN A 24 -35.09 -11.27 22.63
N SER A 25 -34.60 -11.79 21.50
CA SER A 25 -33.30 -11.44 20.93
C SER A 25 -33.39 -10.00 20.41
N ARG A 26 -33.34 -9.03 21.34
CA ARG A 26 -32.96 -7.66 21.00
C ARG A 26 -31.50 -7.73 20.56
N SER A 27 -31.31 -7.80 19.25
CA SER A 27 -30.09 -7.43 18.58
C SER A 27 -29.70 -6.03 19.07
N TYR A 28 -28.77 -5.98 20.01
CA TYR A 28 -27.97 -4.78 20.22
C TYR A 28 -27.14 -4.64 18.95
N SER A 29 -27.66 -3.92 17.95
CA SER A 29 -26.80 -3.39 16.90
C SER A 29 -25.96 -2.32 17.59
N SER A 30 -24.74 -2.67 17.97
CA SER A 30 -23.70 -1.68 18.14
C SER A 30 -23.65 -0.91 16.83
N ILE A 31 -24.19 0.31 16.82
CA ILE A 31 -23.86 1.30 15.82
C ILE A 31 -22.37 1.54 16.05
N GLU A 32 -21.53 0.74 15.38
CA GLU A 32 -20.14 1.09 15.19
C GLU A 32 -20.17 2.49 14.61
N ASN A 33 -19.49 3.40 15.28
CA ASN A 33 -19.32 4.76 14.82
C ASN A 33 -18.42 4.65 13.58
N GLU A 34 -19.01 4.31 12.43
CA GLU A 34 -18.28 3.99 11.19
C GLU A 34 -17.43 5.20 10.82
N ARG A 35 -16.11 5.03 10.89
CA ARG A 35 -15.16 6.07 10.50
C ARG A 35 -15.40 6.42 9.03
N LYS A 36 -15.52 7.71 8.76
CA LYS A 36 -15.75 8.25 7.42
C LYS A 36 -14.43 8.68 6.78
N THR A 37 -14.32 8.48 5.48
CA THR A 37 -13.17 8.83 4.64
C THR A 37 -13.67 9.32 3.27
N HIS A 38 -12.76 9.58 2.34
CA HIS A 38 -13.07 10.12 1.02
C HIS A 38 -12.76 9.16 -0.12
N PHE A 39 -13.71 9.02 -1.05
CA PHE A 39 -13.50 8.42 -2.37
C PHE A 39 -13.68 9.52 -3.40
N GLY A 40 -12.54 10.03 -3.88
CA GLY A 40 -12.51 11.25 -4.68
C GLY A 40 -13.17 12.42 -3.93
N PHE A 41 -14.23 12.99 -4.48
CA PHE A 41 -14.98 14.07 -3.82
C PHE A 41 -16.13 13.60 -2.92
N GLN A 42 -16.45 12.31 -2.89
CA GLN A 42 -17.52 11.74 -2.06
C GLN A 42 -17.01 11.41 -0.65
N THR A 43 -17.84 11.60 0.37
CA THR A 43 -17.55 11.14 1.75
C THR A 43 -18.32 9.85 2.00
N ILE A 44 -17.59 8.78 2.32
CA ILE A 44 -18.11 7.42 2.49
C ILE A 44 -17.47 6.74 3.70
N THR A 45 -17.89 5.53 4.06
CA THR A 45 -17.27 4.76 5.15
C THR A 45 -15.93 4.17 4.71
N GLU A 46 -15.04 3.86 5.67
CA GLU A 46 -13.75 3.22 5.37
C GLU A 46 -13.93 1.88 4.63
N THR A 47 -14.87 1.04 5.08
CA THR A 47 -15.19 -0.24 4.44
C THR A 47 -15.70 -0.08 3.02
N GLU A 48 -16.54 0.93 2.77
CA GLU A 48 -17.04 1.22 1.42
C GLU A 48 -15.92 1.74 0.52
N LYS A 49 -15.00 2.55 1.04
CA LYS A 49 -13.84 3.03 0.28
C LYS A 49 -12.95 1.88 -0.15
N GLU A 50 -12.62 0.98 0.77
CA GLU A 50 -11.78 -0.17 0.48
C GLU A 50 -12.39 -1.02 -0.66
N ALA A 51 -13.69 -1.33 -0.57
CA ALA A 51 -14.38 -2.09 -1.59
C ALA A 51 -14.42 -1.39 -2.97
N ARG A 52 -14.70 -0.08 -3.01
CA ARG A 52 -14.74 0.68 -4.27
C ARG A 52 -13.36 0.81 -4.90
N VAL A 53 -12.34 1.07 -4.09
CA VAL A 53 -10.94 1.12 -4.54
C VAL A 53 -10.53 -0.23 -5.11
N ALA A 54 -10.82 -1.33 -4.40
CA ALA A 54 -10.54 -2.68 -4.89
C ALA A 54 -11.20 -2.93 -6.25
N SER A 55 -12.47 -2.54 -6.42
CA SER A 55 -13.18 -2.68 -7.70
C SER A 55 -12.52 -1.89 -8.84
N VAL A 56 -12.08 -0.65 -8.60
CA VAL A 56 -11.36 0.16 -9.59
C VAL A 56 -10.06 -0.53 -9.97
N PHE A 57 -9.28 -1.00 -9.01
CA PHE A 57 -7.99 -1.64 -9.30
C PHE A 57 -8.14 -3.00 -9.96
N SER A 58 -9.19 -3.77 -9.65
CA SER A 58 -9.51 -5.01 -10.36
C SER A 58 -9.85 -4.74 -11.82
N SER A 59 -10.69 -3.75 -12.13
CA SER A 59 -11.06 -3.43 -13.51
C SER A 59 -9.86 -2.93 -14.34
N VAL A 60 -8.91 -2.23 -13.72
CA VAL A 60 -7.76 -1.66 -14.40
C VAL A 60 -6.46 -2.45 -14.23
N ALA A 61 -6.44 -3.60 -13.55
CA ALA A 61 -5.19 -4.32 -13.27
C ALA A 61 -4.36 -4.61 -14.54
N ALA A 62 -5.03 -5.04 -15.62
CA ALA A 62 -4.40 -5.30 -16.91
C ALA A 62 -3.99 -4.02 -17.67
N SER A 63 -4.67 -2.90 -17.43
CA SER A 63 -4.49 -1.61 -18.12
C SER A 63 -3.84 -0.54 -17.24
N TYR A 64 -3.35 -0.89 -16.06
CA TYR A 64 -2.84 0.05 -15.05
C TYR A 64 -1.67 0.89 -15.58
N ASP A 65 -0.77 0.26 -16.33
CA ASP A 65 0.34 0.99 -16.96
C ASP A 65 -0.15 1.93 -18.05
N THR A 66 -1.16 1.53 -18.83
CA THR A 66 -1.79 2.38 -19.85
C THR A 66 -2.42 3.61 -19.19
N MET A 67 -3.11 3.44 -18.06
CA MET A 67 -3.67 4.54 -17.29
C MET A 67 -2.58 5.52 -16.83
N ASN A 68 -1.47 4.98 -16.28
CA ASN A 68 -0.33 5.80 -15.85
C ASN A 68 0.41 6.47 -17.03
N ASP A 69 0.51 5.80 -18.18
CA ASP A 69 1.12 6.32 -19.40
C ASP A 69 0.33 7.53 -19.90
N PHE A 70 -1.00 7.47 -19.93
CA PHE A 70 -1.82 8.63 -20.32
C PHE A 70 -1.71 9.80 -19.36
N MET A 71 -1.73 9.55 -18.05
CA MET A 71 -1.64 10.60 -17.03
C MET A 71 -0.32 11.38 -17.07
N SER A 72 0.78 10.66 -17.28
CA SER A 72 2.12 11.22 -17.19
C SER A 72 2.79 11.41 -18.55
N LEU A 73 2.07 11.13 -19.64
CA LEU A 73 2.64 11.04 -21.00
C LEU A 73 3.86 10.10 -21.04
N GLY A 74 3.79 8.99 -20.30
CA GLY A 74 4.85 7.99 -20.15
C GLY A 74 5.99 8.36 -19.19
N ILE A 75 6.03 9.60 -18.67
CA ILE A 75 7.13 10.08 -17.82
C ILE A 75 7.18 9.32 -16.47
N HIS A 76 6.08 8.73 -16.00
CA HIS A 76 6.07 7.93 -14.76
C HIS A 76 7.12 6.83 -14.75
N ARG A 77 7.48 6.26 -15.90
CA ARG A 77 8.54 5.25 -16.03
C ARG A 77 9.90 5.81 -15.60
N LEU A 78 10.20 7.04 -16.04
CA LEU A 78 11.41 7.75 -15.64
C LEU A 78 11.39 8.14 -14.17
N TRP A 79 10.23 8.53 -13.63
CA TRP A 79 10.09 8.81 -12.20
C TRP A 79 10.34 7.56 -11.36
N LYS A 80 9.83 6.40 -11.76
CA LYS A 80 10.06 5.12 -11.07
C LYS A 80 11.53 4.69 -11.14
N ASP A 81 12.18 4.85 -12.30
CA ASP A 81 13.61 4.62 -12.46
C ASP A 81 14.44 5.53 -11.55
N TYR A 82 14.12 6.82 -11.55
CA TYR A 82 14.80 7.80 -10.72
C TYR A 82 14.56 7.52 -9.23
N PHE A 83 13.33 7.19 -8.83
CA PHE A 83 12.97 6.83 -7.47
C PHE A 83 13.84 5.68 -6.94
N VAL A 84 13.92 4.57 -7.67
CA VAL A 84 14.75 3.41 -7.28
C VAL A 84 16.23 3.78 -7.19
N ARG A 85 16.77 4.50 -8.19
CA ARG A 85 18.16 4.95 -8.18
C ARG A 85 18.47 5.86 -6.99
N SER A 86 17.54 6.76 -6.65
CA SER A 86 17.68 7.72 -5.56
C SER A 86 17.66 7.05 -4.17
N ILE A 87 17.10 5.84 -4.05
CA ILE A 87 17.11 5.03 -2.82
C ILE A 87 18.41 4.22 -2.73
N ASN A 88 18.97 3.84 -3.88
CA ASN A 88 20.17 3.01 -4.01
C ASN A 88 20.08 1.67 -3.24
N PRO A 89 19.05 0.83 -3.50
CA PRO A 89 18.77 -0.38 -2.73
C PRO A 89 19.90 -1.42 -2.79
N GLY A 90 20.11 -2.12 -1.69
CA GLY A 90 21.14 -3.17 -1.58
C GLY A 90 22.56 -2.64 -1.37
N PHE A 91 22.73 -1.32 -1.29
CA PHE A 91 24.01 -0.72 -0.90
C PHE A 91 24.35 -1.07 0.55
N SER A 92 25.59 -1.46 0.81
CA SER A 92 26.08 -1.74 2.16
C SER A 92 27.52 -1.26 2.27
N SER A 93 27.77 -0.38 3.25
CA SER A 93 29.13 0.03 3.61
C SER A 93 29.86 -1.02 4.45
N CYS A 94 29.15 -2.01 5.02
CA CYS A 94 29.71 -3.09 5.83
C CYS A 94 30.51 -4.11 4.98
N LYS A 95 31.50 -4.75 5.61
CA LYS A 95 32.26 -5.89 5.05
C LYS A 95 32.14 -7.11 5.99
N PRO A 96 31.56 -8.25 5.55
CA PRO A 96 30.93 -8.47 4.25
C PRO A 96 29.64 -7.64 4.07
N PRO A 97 29.18 -7.40 2.82
CA PRO A 97 27.94 -6.68 2.55
C PRO A 97 26.74 -7.38 3.18
N ARG A 98 25.85 -6.63 3.82
CA ARG A 98 24.61 -7.19 4.39
C ARG A 98 23.48 -7.14 3.35
N PRO A 99 22.76 -8.25 3.10
CA PRO A 99 21.57 -8.22 2.26
C PRO A 99 20.45 -7.40 2.90
N TRP A 100 19.65 -6.77 2.05
CA TRP A 100 18.48 -5.99 2.45
C TRP A 100 17.21 -6.83 2.38
N THR A 101 16.32 -6.64 3.35
CA THR A 101 14.94 -7.12 3.32
C THR A 101 14.03 -5.95 2.99
N MET A 102 13.43 -5.97 1.81
CA MET A 102 12.63 -4.86 1.28
C MET A 102 11.15 -5.23 1.22
N LEU A 103 10.27 -4.25 1.39
CA LEU A 103 8.83 -4.39 1.34
C LEU A 103 8.28 -3.33 0.38
N ASP A 104 7.62 -3.76 -0.69
CA ASP A 104 6.99 -2.90 -1.70
C ASP A 104 5.47 -2.97 -1.55
N ILE A 105 4.87 -1.87 -1.11
CA ILE A 105 3.47 -1.78 -0.68
C ILE A 105 2.62 -1.13 -1.76
N ALA A 106 1.40 -1.67 -1.94
CA ALA A 106 0.50 -1.32 -3.05
C ALA A 106 1.20 -1.47 -4.41
N GLY A 107 2.14 -2.42 -4.49
CA GLY A 107 2.99 -2.67 -5.63
C GLY A 107 2.57 -3.92 -6.41
N GLY A 108 1.29 -4.31 -6.41
CA GLY A 108 0.85 -5.64 -6.82
C GLY A 108 1.36 -6.11 -8.19
N THR A 109 1.52 -5.22 -9.17
CA THR A 109 2.05 -5.52 -10.51
C THR A 109 3.57 -5.74 -10.56
N GLY A 110 4.29 -5.41 -9.49
CA GLY A 110 5.70 -5.70 -9.26
C GLY A 110 6.72 -4.76 -9.92
N ASP A 111 6.29 -3.69 -10.61
CA ASP A 111 7.20 -2.81 -11.37
C ASP A 111 8.33 -2.23 -10.50
N ILE A 112 8.02 -1.69 -9.31
CA ILE A 112 9.05 -1.19 -8.38
C ILE A 112 9.89 -2.33 -7.83
N ALA A 113 9.28 -3.40 -7.32
CA ALA A 113 9.99 -4.56 -6.79
C ALA A 113 11.01 -5.16 -7.78
N PHE A 114 10.67 -5.28 -9.07
CA PHE A 114 11.59 -5.78 -10.09
C PHE A 114 12.75 -4.82 -10.33
N ARG A 115 12.49 -3.50 -10.32
CA ARG A 115 13.54 -2.47 -10.42
C ARG A 115 14.46 -2.48 -9.21
N LEU A 116 13.92 -2.66 -8.00
CA LEU A 116 14.70 -2.78 -6.77
C LEU A 116 15.67 -3.96 -6.87
N LEU A 117 15.18 -5.16 -7.22
CA LEU A 117 16.03 -6.34 -7.39
C LEU A 117 17.05 -6.17 -8.51
N THR A 118 16.65 -5.58 -9.64
CA THR A 118 17.56 -5.32 -10.77
C THR A 118 18.69 -4.37 -10.36
N HIS A 119 18.38 -3.31 -9.63
CA HIS A 119 19.37 -2.37 -9.10
C HIS A 119 20.32 -3.05 -8.10
N CYS A 120 19.78 -3.83 -7.16
CA CYS A 120 20.58 -4.65 -6.24
C CYS A 120 21.55 -5.56 -7.01
N ASP A 121 21.09 -6.18 -8.09
CA ASP A 121 21.86 -7.16 -8.85
C ASP A 121 22.94 -6.55 -9.74
N GLN A 122 22.64 -5.43 -10.38
CA GLN A 122 23.48 -4.83 -11.42
C GLN A 122 24.40 -3.74 -10.88
N ILE A 123 23.96 -2.99 -9.87
CA ILE A 123 24.68 -1.81 -9.35
C ILE A 123 25.41 -2.16 -8.05
N ASN A 124 24.69 -2.71 -7.06
CA ASN A 124 25.25 -2.95 -5.73
C ASN A 124 25.73 -4.39 -5.50
N HIS A 125 25.61 -5.26 -6.51
CA HIS A 125 25.99 -6.68 -6.47
C HIS A 125 25.43 -7.47 -5.28
N SER A 126 24.26 -7.07 -4.77
CA SER A 126 23.59 -7.64 -3.61
C SER A 126 22.61 -8.74 -4.02
N LYS A 127 23.16 -9.89 -4.45
CA LYS A 127 22.39 -11.04 -4.97
C LYS A 127 21.53 -11.75 -3.93
N GLU A 128 21.69 -11.44 -2.66
CA GLU A 128 20.96 -12.04 -1.54
C GLU A 128 19.82 -11.13 -1.02
N SER A 129 19.76 -9.88 -1.47
CA SER A 129 18.68 -8.97 -1.07
C SER A 129 17.32 -9.47 -1.56
N THR A 130 16.27 -9.31 -0.74
CA THR A 130 14.93 -9.84 -0.97
C THR A 130 13.90 -8.72 -1.01
N VAL A 131 12.84 -8.91 -1.80
CA VAL A 131 11.68 -8.01 -1.87
C VAL A 131 10.41 -8.82 -1.65
N THR A 132 9.55 -8.33 -0.75
CA THR A 132 8.16 -8.79 -0.64
C THR A 132 7.26 -7.73 -1.25
N ILE A 133 6.51 -8.09 -2.28
CA ILE A 133 5.42 -7.28 -2.84
C ILE A 133 4.19 -7.51 -1.96
N SER A 134 3.58 -6.44 -1.48
CA SER A 134 2.35 -6.48 -0.69
C SER A 134 1.28 -5.64 -1.37
N ASP A 135 0.08 -6.20 -1.50
CA ASP A 135 -1.09 -5.51 -2.03
C ASP A 135 -2.36 -6.04 -1.35
N ILE A 136 -3.41 -5.24 -1.29
CA ILE A 136 -4.71 -5.66 -0.77
C ILE A 136 -5.57 -6.33 -1.86
N ASN A 137 -5.23 -6.10 -3.13
CA ASN A 137 -5.95 -6.64 -4.28
C ASN A 137 -5.26 -7.90 -4.83
N GLN A 138 -5.97 -9.03 -4.79
CA GLN A 138 -5.49 -10.32 -5.27
C GLN A 138 -5.26 -10.37 -6.79
N GLU A 139 -6.06 -9.65 -7.59
CA GLU A 139 -5.90 -9.59 -9.04
C GLU A 139 -4.61 -8.86 -9.41
N MET A 140 -4.28 -7.77 -8.71
CA MET A 140 -3.02 -7.04 -8.89
C MET A 140 -1.81 -7.94 -8.62
N LEU A 141 -1.82 -8.70 -7.51
CA LEU A 141 -0.77 -9.68 -7.21
C LEU A 141 -0.68 -10.80 -8.25
N THR A 142 -1.82 -11.23 -8.80
CA THR A 142 -1.87 -12.25 -9.84
C THR A 142 -1.21 -11.76 -11.12
N GLU A 143 -1.49 -10.52 -11.52
CA GLU A 143 -0.84 -9.86 -12.66
C GLU A 143 0.67 -9.67 -12.40
N GLY A 144 1.07 -9.27 -11.20
CA GLY A 144 2.49 -9.19 -10.82
C GLY A 144 3.21 -10.52 -10.90
N ARG A 145 2.58 -11.62 -10.44
CA ARG A 145 3.13 -12.97 -10.59
C ARG A 145 3.30 -13.33 -12.06
N LYS A 146 2.30 -13.07 -12.90
CA LYS A 146 2.38 -13.29 -14.35
C LYS A 146 3.52 -12.49 -14.98
N ARG A 147 3.68 -11.21 -14.63
CA ARG A 147 4.77 -10.36 -15.12
C ARG A 147 6.15 -10.83 -14.65
N SER A 148 6.24 -11.34 -13.43
CA SER A 148 7.49 -11.89 -12.88
C SER A 148 8.03 -13.05 -13.72
N LEU A 149 7.17 -13.80 -14.43
CA LEU A 149 7.57 -14.89 -15.32
C LEU A 149 8.44 -14.43 -16.50
N ALA A 150 8.31 -13.16 -16.91
CA ALA A 150 9.12 -12.56 -17.97
C ALA A 150 10.45 -11.98 -17.44
N THR A 151 10.73 -12.10 -16.14
CA THR A 151 11.94 -11.59 -15.50
C THR A 151 12.83 -12.74 -15.03
N SER A 152 14.08 -12.45 -14.67
CA SER A 152 14.98 -13.41 -14.00
C SER A 152 14.51 -13.81 -12.59
N TYR A 153 13.43 -13.21 -12.07
CA TYR A 153 12.94 -13.42 -10.71
C TYR A 153 11.75 -14.38 -10.60
N ALA A 154 11.25 -14.91 -11.72
CA ALA A 154 10.05 -15.76 -11.82
C ALA A 154 9.93 -16.85 -10.75
N GLN A 155 11.05 -17.48 -10.38
CA GLN A 155 11.13 -18.56 -9.39
C GLN A 155 12.17 -18.26 -8.31
N SER A 156 12.55 -16.98 -8.17
CA SER A 156 13.57 -16.60 -7.20
C SER A 156 12.98 -16.62 -5.79
N PRO A 157 13.63 -17.25 -4.80
CA PRO A 157 13.20 -17.16 -3.40
C PRO A 157 13.30 -15.73 -2.83
N ARG A 158 13.93 -14.82 -3.58
CA ARG A 158 14.11 -13.41 -3.23
C ARG A 158 12.87 -12.55 -3.48
N LEU A 159 11.93 -13.03 -4.29
CA LEU A 159 10.71 -12.31 -4.61
C LEU A 159 9.52 -13.03 -3.98
N LYS A 160 8.79 -12.34 -3.11
CA LYS A 160 7.60 -12.87 -2.44
C LYS A 160 6.40 -11.97 -2.73
N PHE A 161 5.21 -12.54 -2.64
CA PHE A 161 3.94 -11.83 -2.81
C PHE A 161 3.10 -12.08 -1.56
N LEU A 162 2.53 -11.02 -0.99
CA LEU A 162 1.75 -11.01 0.23
C LEU A 162 0.43 -10.27 -0.02
N LEU A 163 -0.69 -10.92 0.27
CA LEU A 163 -2.00 -10.27 0.30
C LEU A 163 -2.18 -9.67 1.70
N ALA A 164 -2.09 -8.35 1.84
CA ALA A 164 -2.21 -7.67 3.12
C ALA A 164 -2.64 -6.21 2.97
N ASN A 165 -3.36 -5.72 3.99
CA ASN A 165 -3.70 -4.31 4.12
C ASN A 165 -2.48 -3.54 4.68
N ALA A 166 -2.08 -2.46 4.01
CA ALA A 166 -0.94 -1.64 4.43
C ALA A 166 -1.14 -0.94 5.77
N GLU A 167 -2.40 -0.76 6.20
CA GLU A 167 -2.77 -0.18 7.49
C GLU A 167 -2.66 -1.18 8.65
N HIS A 168 -2.55 -2.48 8.33
CA HIS A 168 -2.50 -3.59 9.29
C HIS A 168 -1.55 -4.71 8.79
N LEU A 169 -0.24 -4.56 9.01
CA LEU A 169 0.78 -5.50 8.54
C LEU A 169 1.12 -6.57 9.59
N ASP A 170 0.11 -7.21 10.19
CA ASP A 170 0.27 -8.14 11.31
C ASP A 170 1.16 -9.35 10.99
N GLY A 171 1.20 -9.76 9.71
CA GLY A 171 2.08 -10.82 9.23
C GLY A 171 3.56 -10.43 9.14
N ILE A 172 3.90 -9.17 9.36
CA ILE A 172 5.27 -8.64 9.27
C ILE A 172 5.77 -8.23 10.65
N PRO A 173 6.85 -8.85 11.15
CA PRO A 173 7.42 -8.50 12.45
C PRO A 173 7.92 -7.06 12.50
N SER A 174 7.79 -6.43 13.67
CA SER A 174 8.38 -5.12 13.92
C SER A 174 9.90 -5.16 13.73
N ASN A 175 10.50 -4.07 13.25
CA ASN A 175 11.95 -3.94 13.04
C ASN A 175 12.58 -5.02 12.14
N SER A 176 11.85 -5.54 11.15
CA SER A 176 12.33 -6.60 10.26
C SER A 176 12.72 -6.10 8.87
N ILE A 177 12.22 -4.95 8.45
CA ILE A 177 12.38 -4.42 7.09
C ILE A 177 13.48 -3.35 7.04
N ASP A 178 14.31 -3.38 6.00
CA ASP A 178 15.36 -2.41 5.70
C ASP A 178 14.84 -1.23 4.88
N LEU A 179 13.98 -1.52 3.91
CA LEU A 179 13.42 -0.54 2.99
C LEU A 179 11.93 -0.80 2.80
N TYR A 180 11.12 0.22 3.03
CA TYR A 180 9.70 0.26 2.75
C TYR A 180 9.48 1.19 1.56
N THR A 181 8.96 0.66 0.45
CA THR A 181 8.56 1.45 -0.71
C THR A 181 7.06 1.44 -0.90
N VAL A 182 6.50 2.57 -1.34
CA VAL A 182 5.15 2.66 -1.87
C VAL A 182 5.16 3.64 -3.05
N ALA A 183 4.66 3.21 -4.21
CA ALA A 183 4.68 4.02 -5.42
C ALA A 183 3.29 4.09 -6.06
N PHE A 184 2.74 5.31 -6.14
CA PHE A 184 1.42 5.59 -6.69
C PHE A 184 0.29 4.77 -6.05
N GLY A 185 0.41 4.44 -4.77
CA GLY A 185 -0.57 3.63 -4.04
C GLY A 185 -1.17 4.34 -2.83
N ILE A 186 -0.35 5.01 -2.03
CA ILE A 186 -0.71 5.49 -0.69
C ILE A 186 -1.88 6.49 -0.68
N ARG A 187 -2.09 7.24 -1.76
CA ARG A 187 -3.24 8.15 -1.89
C ARG A 187 -4.60 7.46 -1.78
N ASN A 188 -4.64 6.15 -2.06
CA ASN A 188 -5.87 5.36 -2.04
C ASN A 188 -6.18 4.74 -0.67
N PHE A 189 -5.27 4.85 0.30
CA PHE A 189 -5.47 4.26 1.62
C PHE A 189 -6.62 4.94 2.35
N THR A 190 -7.32 4.18 3.18
CA THR A 190 -8.45 4.71 3.95
C THR A 190 -7.94 5.58 5.09
N ASN A 191 -6.83 5.17 5.72
CA ASN A 191 -6.10 5.90 6.75
C ASN A 191 -4.60 5.93 6.44
N ILE A 192 -4.14 7.04 5.86
CA ILE A 192 -2.72 7.26 5.53
C ILE A 192 -1.83 7.28 6.78
N GLU A 193 -2.29 7.89 7.88
CA GLU A 193 -1.51 7.96 9.13
C GLU A 193 -1.24 6.57 9.72
N ALA A 194 -2.25 5.69 9.70
CA ALA A 194 -2.11 4.31 10.14
C ALA A 194 -1.10 3.53 9.29
N ALA A 195 -1.15 3.68 7.97
CA ALA A 195 -0.17 3.04 7.08
C ALA A 195 1.26 3.55 7.30
N ILE A 196 1.46 4.86 7.53
CA ILE A 196 2.79 5.42 7.86
C ILE A 196 3.27 4.88 9.22
N ALA A 197 2.37 4.76 10.20
CA ALA A 197 2.70 4.18 11.50
C ALA A 197 3.10 2.69 11.40
N GLU A 198 2.40 1.90 10.57
CA GLU A 198 2.79 0.52 10.28
C GLU A 198 4.13 0.44 9.55
N ALA A 199 4.38 1.33 8.58
CA ALA A 199 5.68 1.45 7.93
C ALA A 199 6.79 1.71 8.96
N TYR A 200 6.55 2.62 9.92
CA TYR A 200 7.48 2.88 11.01
C TYR A 200 7.69 1.65 11.88
N ARG A 201 6.63 0.91 12.23
CA ARG A 201 6.71 -0.30 13.06
C ARG A 201 7.57 -1.39 12.42
N VAL A 202 7.30 -1.72 11.15
CA VAL A 202 7.98 -2.83 10.45
C VAL A 202 9.42 -2.50 10.08
N LEU A 203 9.75 -1.24 9.84
CA LEU A 203 11.12 -0.81 9.57
C LEU A 203 12.00 -1.00 10.80
N ARG A 204 13.23 -1.48 10.59
CA ARG A 204 14.26 -1.52 11.64
C ARG A 204 14.85 -0.13 11.86
N PRO A 205 15.51 0.13 13.00
CA PRO A 205 16.28 1.35 13.17
C PRO A 205 17.35 1.50 12.07
N GLY A 206 17.43 2.69 11.47
CA GLY A 206 18.21 2.98 10.27
C GLY A 206 17.53 2.57 8.96
N GLY A 207 16.36 1.92 9.02
CA GLY A 207 15.57 1.57 7.84
C GLY A 207 14.93 2.79 7.19
N VAL A 208 14.69 2.69 5.88
CA VAL A 208 14.23 3.80 5.05
C VAL A 208 12.78 3.59 4.63
N PHE A 209 11.95 4.60 4.87
CA PHE A 209 10.66 4.78 4.21
C PHE A 209 10.86 5.64 2.96
N ALA A 210 10.36 5.17 1.82
CA ALA A 210 10.39 5.90 0.56
C ALA A 210 9.03 5.83 -0.14
N CYS A 211 8.48 6.99 -0.48
CA CYS A 211 7.20 7.12 -1.14
C CYS A 211 7.36 7.91 -2.43
N LEU A 212 6.85 7.38 -3.55
CA LEU A 212 6.67 8.10 -4.80
C LEU A 212 5.18 8.28 -5.03
N GLU A 213 4.70 9.52 -5.06
CA GLU A 213 3.26 9.77 -5.24
C GLU A 213 3.03 11.03 -6.08
N PHE A 214 1.87 11.10 -6.74
CA PHE A 214 1.39 12.34 -7.33
C PHE A 214 1.24 13.41 -6.24
N SER A 215 1.55 14.65 -6.60
CA SER A 215 1.51 15.75 -5.66
C SER A 215 1.01 17.03 -6.32
N GLN A 216 1.09 18.13 -5.59
CA GLN A 216 0.61 19.42 -6.07
C GLN A 216 1.71 20.19 -6.78
N VAL A 217 1.44 20.57 -8.02
CA VAL A 217 2.33 21.42 -8.81
C VAL A 217 2.61 22.73 -8.06
N THR A 218 3.89 23.08 -7.92
CA THR A 218 4.33 24.21 -7.08
C THR A 218 4.09 25.57 -7.72
N ASN A 219 4.14 25.64 -9.06
CA ASN A 219 3.87 26.86 -9.81
C ASN A 219 2.36 27.02 -10.06
N SER A 220 1.76 28.11 -9.62
CA SER A 220 0.31 28.36 -9.69
C SER A 220 -0.26 28.40 -11.12
N VAL A 221 0.51 28.93 -12.08
CA VAL A 221 0.11 29.01 -13.49
C VAL A 221 0.14 27.62 -14.12
N PHE A 222 1.24 26.88 -13.91
CA PHE A 222 1.35 25.51 -14.41
C PHE A 222 0.32 24.59 -13.77
N ASN A 223 0.05 24.74 -12.47
CA ASN A 223 -0.98 23.99 -11.75
C ASN A 223 -2.37 24.20 -12.36
N SER A 224 -2.71 25.44 -12.72
CA SER A 224 -4.01 25.75 -13.33
C SER A 224 -4.19 25.09 -14.70
N ILE A 225 -3.12 25.07 -15.52
CA ILE A 225 -3.10 24.39 -16.82
C ILE A 225 -3.18 22.88 -16.62
N TYR A 226 -2.36 22.33 -15.72
CA TYR A 226 -2.33 20.91 -15.41
C TYR A 226 -3.67 20.41 -14.89
N LYS A 227 -4.33 21.14 -13.98
CA LYS A 227 -5.67 20.82 -13.49
C LYS A 227 -6.69 20.83 -14.63
N ARG A 228 -6.69 21.88 -15.47
CA ARG A 228 -7.62 21.94 -16.61
C ARG A 228 -7.43 20.77 -17.57
N TRP A 229 -6.19 20.45 -17.91
CA TRP A 229 -5.86 19.29 -18.73
C TRP A 229 -6.28 17.98 -18.05
N SER A 230 -5.96 17.81 -16.76
CA SER A 230 -6.25 16.58 -16.01
C SER A 230 -7.75 16.34 -15.86
N PHE A 231 -8.52 17.33 -15.39
CA PHE A 231 -9.96 17.16 -15.17
C PHE A 231 -10.79 17.06 -16.45
N SER A 232 -10.30 17.60 -17.58
CA SER A 232 -11.04 17.57 -18.84
C SER A 232 -10.55 16.46 -19.79
N ALA A 233 -9.25 16.35 -20.03
CA ALA A 233 -8.71 15.45 -21.03
C ALA A 233 -8.60 14.00 -20.52
N ILE A 234 -8.14 13.78 -19.29
CA ILE A 234 -7.84 12.43 -18.79
C ILE A 234 -9.11 11.55 -18.72
N PRO A 235 -10.25 11.98 -18.14
CA PRO A 235 -11.47 11.17 -18.12
C PRO A 235 -12.03 10.90 -19.53
N LEU A 236 -11.92 11.86 -20.44
CA LEU A 236 -12.37 11.70 -21.83
C LEU A 236 -11.49 10.70 -22.60
N ILE A 237 -10.18 10.77 -22.42
CA ILE A 237 -9.24 9.80 -23.00
C ILE A 237 -9.49 8.40 -22.41
N GLY A 238 -9.70 8.31 -21.09
CA GLY A 238 -10.08 7.06 -20.42
C GLY A 238 -11.35 6.43 -21.00
N GLN A 239 -12.39 7.24 -21.23
CA GLN A 239 -13.62 6.80 -21.89
C GLN A 239 -13.38 6.29 -23.32
N LEU A 240 -12.55 6.99 -24.09
CA LEU A 240 -12.32 6.69 -25.50
C LEU A 240 -11.40 5.47 -25.71
N VAL A 241 -10.39 5.30 -24.86
CA VAL A 241 -9.35 4.27 -25.03
C VAL A 241 -9.61 3.03 -24.18
N ALA A 242 -10.06 3.21 -22.95
CA ALA A 242 -10.25 2.12 -21.98
C ALA A 242 -11.73 1.81 -21.70
N GLY A 243 -12.67 2.63 -22.20
CA GLY A 243 -14.09 2.48 -21.90
C GLY A 243 -14.45 2.73 -20.44
N ASP A 244 -13.54 3.32 -19.66
CA ASP A 244 -13.64 3.43 -18.21
C ASP A 244 -13.41 4.88 -17.77
N ARG A 245 -14.46 5.70 -17.80
CA ARG A 245 -14.38 7.11 -17.37
C ARG A 245 -14.28 7.23 -15.85
N ASP A 246 -15.00 6.40 -15.12
CA ASP A 246 -15.17 6.55 -13.67
C ASP A 246 -13.86 6.27 -12.92
N SER A 247 -13.09 5.27 -13.35
CA SER A 247 -11.75 5.02 -12.79
C SER A 247 -10.80 6.20 -13.00
N TYR A 248 -10.84 6.84 -14.19
CA TYR A 248 -9.99 8.00 -14.51
C TYR A 248 -10.48 9.28 -13.82
N GLN A 249 -11.79 9.42 -13.59
CA GLN A 249 -12.37 10.49 -12.78
C GLN A 249 -11.89 10.36 -11.33
N TYR A 250 -12.08 9.19 -10.71
CA TYR A 250 -11.62 8.90 -9.34
C TYR A 250 -10.12 9.16 -9.18
N LEU A 251 -9.33 8.79 -10.18
CA LEU A 251 -7.90 9.02 -10.21
C LEU A 251 -7.53 10.50 -10.04
N VAL A 252 -8.12 11.39 -10.85
CA VAL A 252 -7.86 12.84 -10.74
C VAL A 252 -8.35 13.39 -9.39
N GLU A 253 -9.51 12.93 -8.91
CA GLU A 253 -10.05 13.36 -7.62
C GLU A 253 -9.17 12.88 -6.44
N SER A 254 -8.58 11.69 -6.53
CA SER A 254 -7.67 11.15 -5.51
C SER A 254 -6.38 11.96 -5.39
N ILE A 255 -5.86 12.46 -6.52
CA ILE A 255 -4.67 13.32 -6.57
C ILE A 255 -4.97 14.67 -5.89
N GLU A 256 -6.13 15.27 -6.19
CA GLU A 256 -6.52 16.56 -5.61
C GLU A 256 -6.73 16.47 -4.09
N ARG A 257 -7.22 15.32 -3.59
CA ARG A 257 -7.42 15.07 -2.17
C ARG A 257 -6.15 14.72 -1.42
N PHE A 258 -5.10 14.26 -2.11
CA PHE A 258 -3.87 13.84 -1.45
C PHE A 258 -3.19 15.04 -0.76
N PRO A 259 -2.60 14.86 0.44
CA PRO A 259 -1.93 15.95 1.14
C PRO A 259 -0.83 16.59 0.30
N ARG A 260 -0.66 17.90 0.49
CA ARG A 260 0.47 18.65 -0.07
C ARG A 260 1.79 18.11 0.45
N GLN A 261 2.88 18.40 -0.26
CA GLN A 261 4.20 17.86 0.03
C GLN A 261 4.66 18.13 1.47
N ASP A 262 4.45 19.35 1.95
CA ASP A 262 4.76 19.80 3.31
C ASP A 262 3.93 19.07 4.36
N VAL A 263 2.61 18.99 4.14
CA VAL A 263 1.69 18.26 5.03
C VAL A 263 2.05 16.77 5.09
N PHE A 264 2.35 16.15 3.95
CA PHE A 264 2.70 14.73 3.90
C PHE A 264 4.06 14.46 4.56
N ARG A 265 5.05 15.35 4.39
CA ARG A 265 6.30 15.32 5.16
C ARG A 265 6.03 15.37 6.65
N ASP A 266 5.16 16.27 7.11
CA ASP A 266 4.86 16.43 8.53
C ASP A 266 4.14 15.20 9.10
N MET A 267 3.31 14.52 8.31
CA MET A 267 2.73 13.23 8.69
C MET A 267 3.80 12.14 8.87
N ILE A 268 4.79 12.09 7.96
CA ILE A 268 5.94 11.16 8.07
C ILE A 268 6.75 11.48 9.34
N ALA A 269 7.07 12.75 9.58
CA ALA A 269 7.79 13.17 10.79
C ALA A 269 7.01 12.84 12.08
N LYS A 270 5.69 13.08 12.09
CA LYS A 270 4.79 12.78 13.21
C LYS A 270 4.77 11.29 13.57
N ALA A 271 4.94 10.40 12.59
CA ALA A 271 5.03 8.95 12.84
C ALA A 271 6.35 8.53 13.52
N GLY A 272 7.34 9.43 13.59
CA GLY A 272 8.63 9.21 14.27
C GLY A 272 9.83 9.11 13.34
N PHE A 273 9.64 9.27 12.03
CA PHE A 273 10.75 9.28 11.08
C PHE A 273 11.58 10.57 11.17
N GLU A 274 12.89 10.44 11.03
CA GLU A 274 13.77 11.56 10.72
C GLU A 274 13.65 11.88 9.23
N VAL A 275 13.20 13.10 8.94
CA VAL A 275 13.04 13.61 7.57
C VAL A 275 14.06 14.72 7.31
N PRO A 276 14.62 14.82 6.09
CA PRO A 276 15.41 15.98 5.68
C PRO A 276 14.61 17.28 5.83
N VAL A 277 15.29 18.43 5.90
CA VAL A 277 14.66 19.75 6.13
C VAL A 277 13.55 20.05 5.12
N GLU A 278 13.81 19.85 3.83
CA GLU A 278 12.73 19.89 2.84
C GLU A 278 11.87 18.63 2.93
N GLY A 279 12.47 17.44 3.02
CA GLY A 279 11.75 16.20 3.31
C GLY A 279 10.99 15.61 2.10
N TRP A 280 11.10 16.24 0.93
CA TRP A 280 10.64 15.71 -0.34
C TRP A 280 11.49 16.22 -1.51
N GLU A 281 11.33 15.59 -2.67
CA GLU A 281 11.91 16.01 -3.94
C GLU A 281 10.80 16.07 -4.99
N ASN A 282 10.63 17.24 -5.64
CA ASN A 282 9.62 17.41 -6.67
C ASN A 282 10.12 16.90 -8.03
N LEU A 283 9.27 16.12 -8.70
CA LEU A 283 9.49 15.62 -10.05
C LEU A 283 8.60 16.38 -11.03
N SER A 284 9.17 16.79 -12.17
CA SER A 284 8.47 17.49 -13.25
C SER A 284 7.63 18.69 -12.77
N GLY A 285 8.22 19.56 -11.92
CA GLY A 285 7.54 20.74 -11.40
C GLY A 285 6.52 20.46 -10.29
N GLY A 286 6.57 19.28 -9.68
CA GLY A 286 5.70 18.89 -8.55
C GLY A 286 4.47 18.08 -8.95
N ILE A 287 4.42 17.58 -10.20
CA ILE A 287 3.36 16.64 -10.62
C ILE A 287 3.45 15.37 -9.78
N ALA A 288 4.66 14.88 -9.55
CA ALA A 288 4.94 13.82 -8.58
C ALA A 288 6.01 14.30 -7.60
N ALA A 289 6.08 13.68 -6.44
CA ALA A 289 7.10 13.93 -5.43
C ALA A 289 7.61 12.63 -4.84
N ILE A 290 8.88 12.65 -4.45
CA ILE A 290 9.50 11.57 -3.67
C ILE A 290 9.65 12.07 -2.24
N HIS A 291 9.05 11.37 -1.29
CA HIS A 291 9.24 11.60 0.14
C HIS A 291 10.09 10.49 0.75
N LYS A 292 10.99 10.85 1.66
CA LYS A 292 11.86 9.90 2.35
C LYS A 292 11.91 10.20 3.84
N GLY A 293 11.92 9.15 4.64
CA GLY A 293 12.14 9.21 6.08
C GLY A 293 13.03 8.06 6.54
N VAL A 294 13.85 8.29 7.55
CA VAL A 294 14.69 7.26 8.16
C VAL A 294 14.20 6.99 9.57
N LYS A 295 14.03 5.72 9.93
CA LYS A 295 13.72 5.36 11.31
C LYS A 295 14.95 5.62 12.17
N PRO A 296 14.88 6.45 13.22
CA PRO A 296 16.05 6.78 14.03
C PRO A 296 16.65 5.55 14.71
N LEU A 297 17.96 5.58 14.95
CA LEU A 297 18.63 4.61 15.81
C LEU A 297 18.16 4.79 17.26
N PRO A 298 18.06 3.71 18.06
CA PRO A 298 17.80 3.84 19.49
C PRO A 298 18.93 4.70 20.10
N ARG A 299 18.55 5.70 20.89
CA ARG A 299 19.50 6.53 21.65
C ARG A 299 19.97 5.81 22.91
#